data_AF-A0A1V0RBR2-F1
#
_entry.id   AF-A0A1V0RBR2-F1
#
_cell.length_a   1.000
_cell.length_b   1.000
_cell.length_c   1.000
_cell.angle_alpha   90.00
_cell.angle_beta   90.00
_cell.angle_gamma   90.00
#
_symmetry.space_group_name_H-M   'P 1'
#
loop_
_entity.id
_entity.type
_entity.pdbx_description
1 polymer ?
#
loop_
_entity_poly.entity_id
_entity_poly.type
_entity_poly.pdbx_seq_one_letter_code
_entity_poly.pdbx_strand_id
1 'polypeptide(L)'
;MAARRRVRDRATGLTHHEAHAALESVLADAGDLESAEPSVRAEAAEWHRITDLLFDHGGPYAPDTDAYVQGQLTAREHHRD
;
A
#
# COMPACT_ATOMS: atom_id res chain seq x y z
N MET A 1 7.28 -6.25 -6.28
CA MET A 1 7.68 -5.57 -5.01
C MET A 1 7.87 -4.05 -5.16
N ALA A 2 8.54 -3.56 -6.22
CA ALA A 2 8.85 -2.13 -6.33
C ALA A 2 7.63 -1.19 -6.31
N ALA A 3 6.54 -1.54 -7.01
CA ALA A 3 5.30 -0.74 -7.01
C ALA A 3 4.73 -0.57 -5.59
N ARG A 4 4.54 -1.68 -4.86
CA ARG A 4 4.07 -1.68 -3.47
C ARG A 4 4.96 -0.86 -2.53
N ARG A 5 6.28 -0.91 -2.71
CA ARG A 5 7.22 -0.09 -1.92
C ARG A 5 6.99 1.40 -2.17
N ARG A 6 6.88 1.82 -3.43
CA ARG A 6 6.61 3.23 -3.77
C ARG A 6 5.29 3.75 -3.18
N VAL A 7 4.27 2.90 -3.17
CA VAL A 7 2.99 3.23 -2.52
C VAL A 7 3.18 3.51 -1.04
N ARG A 8 3.89 2.65 -0.30
CA ARG A 8 4.17 2.85 1.13
C ARG A 8 4.98 4.11 1.40
N ASP A 9 5.99 4.36 0.56
CA ASP A 9 6.81 5.58 0.65
C ASP A 9 5.91 6.83 0.47
N ARG A 10 4.96 6.80 -0.48
CA ARG A 10 3.98 7.89 -0.69
C ARG A 10 2.94 7.99 0.40
N ALA A 11 2.51 6.86 0.97
CA ALA A 11 1.46 6.80 1.97
C ALA A 11 1.94 7.27 3.35
N THR A 12 3.26 7.28 3.60
CA THR A 12 3.83 7.61 4.92
C THR A 12 3.34 8.99 5.38
N GLY A 13 2.69 9.02 6.54
CA GLY A 13 2.10 10.23 7.13
C GLY A 13 0.70 10.59 6.62
N LEU A 14 0.13 9.85 5.67
CA LEU A 14 -1.25 10.09 5.20
C LEU A 14 -2.28 9.53 6.18
N THR A 15 -3.39 10.25 6.33
CA THR A 15 -4.60 9.77 6.99
C THR A 15 -5.40 8.80 6.11
N HIS A 16 -6.38 8.12 6.70
CA HIS A 16 -7.33 7.27 5.97
C HIS A 16 -7.95 7.99 4.75
N HIS A 17 -8.42 9.22 4.92
CA HIS A 17 -9.09 9.95 3.84
C HIS A 17 -8.14 10.32 2.70
N GLU A 18 -6.89 10.68 3.02
CA GLU A 18 -5.89 11.00 2.00
C GLU A 18 -5.42 9.75 1.25
N ALA A 19 -5.24 8.64 1.95
CA ALA A 19 -4.93 7.34 1.34
C ALA A 19 -6.07 6.85 0.44
N HIS A 20 -7.33 7.00 0.90
CA HIS A 20 -8.51 6.65 0.12
C HIS A 20 -8.65 7.54 -1.13
N ALA A 21 -8.41 8.86 -1.03
CA ALA A 21 -8.41 9.73 -2.20
C ALA A 21 -7.32 9.35 -3.23
N ALA A 22 -6.13 8.95 -2.75
CA ALA A 22 -5.08 8.46 -3.63
C ALA A 22 -5.47 7.14 -4.32
N LEU A 23 -6.14 6.23 -3.61
CA LEU A 23 -6.69 5.00 -4.18
C LEU A 23 -7.68 5.31 -5.31
N GLU A 24 -8.66 6.18 -5.04
CA GLU A 24 -9.68 6.56 -6.04
C GLU A 24 -9.03 7.17 -7.30
N SER A 25 -7.98 7.98 -7.14
CA SER A 25 -7.21 8.51 -8.28
C SER A 25 -6.57 7.39 -9.11
N VAL A 26 -5.95 6.40 -8.46
CA VAL A 26 -5.32 5.26 -9.16
C VAL A 26 -6.37 4.42 -9.89
N LEU A 27 -7.53 4.19 -9.27
CA LEU A 27 -8.61 3.43 -9.90
C LEU A 27 -9.19 4.18 -11.11
N ALA A 28 -9.38 5.50 -10.99
CA ALA A 28 -9.84 6.34 -12.07
C ALA A 28 -8.86 6.35 -13.26
N ASP A 29 -7.55 6.46 -12.98
CA ASP A 29 -6.50 6.44 -14.01
C ASP A 29 -6.36 5.06 -14.67
N ALA A 30 -6.56 3.97 -13.91
CA ALA A 30 -6.49 2.61 -14.44
C ALA A 30 -7.68 2.28 -15.37
N GLY A 31 -8.85 2.85 -15.10
CA GLY A 31 -10.09 2.49 -15.80
C GLY A 31 -10.49 1.04 -15.50
N ASP A 32 -10.20 0.13 -16.43
CA ASP A 32 -10.36 -1.30 -16.20
C ASP A 32 -9.13 -1.89 -15.50
N LEU A 33 -9.24 -2.03 -14.18
CA LEU A 33 -8.16 -2.55 -13.35
C LEU A 33 -7.78 -4.00 -13.69
N GLU A 34 -8.70 -4.83 -14.19
CA GLU A 34 -8.38 -6.23 -14.52
C GLU A 34 -7.46 -6.33 -15.73
N SER A 35 -7.69 -5.46 -16.71
CA SER A 35 -6.88 -5.34 -17.93
C SER A 35 -5.61 -4.49 -17.74
N ALA A 36 -5.49 -3.77 -16.63
CA ALA A 36 -4.36 -2.89 -16.36
C ALA A 36 -3.03 -3.63 -16.18
N GLU A 37 -1.93 -2.90 -16.39
CA GLU A 37 -0.59 -3.45 -16.20
C GLU A 37 -0.40 -4.06 -14.80
N PRO A 38 0.40 -5.13 -14.64
CA PRO A 38 0.65 -5.74 -13.34
C PRO A 38 1.19 -4.76 -12.29
N SER A 39 1.93 -3.73 -12.72
CA SER A 39 2.44 -2.64 -11.89
C SER A 39 1.31 -1.81 -11.27
N VAL A 40 0.33 -1.40 -12.08
CA VAL A 40 -0.85 -0.62 -11.68
C VAL A 40 -1.74 -1.44 -10.76
N ARG A 41 -2.01 -2.72 -11.10
CA ARG A 41 -2.76 -3.63 -10.24
C ARG A 41 -2.11 -3.82 -8.87
N ALA A 42 -0.78 -3.94 -8.84
CA ALA A 42 -0.05 -4.06 -7.58
C ALA A 42 -0.05 -2.76 -6.77
N GLU A 43 -0.12 -1.60 -7.41
CA GLU A 43 -0.26 -0.30 -6.77
C GLU A 43 -1.65 -0.12 -6.15
N ALA A 44 -2.72 -0.34 -6.92
CA ALA A 44 -4.09 -0.27 -6.43
C ALA A 44 -4.34 -1.23 -5.25
N ALA A 45 -3.84 -2.46 -5.35
CA ALA A 45 -3.95 -3.44 -4.27
C ALA A 45 -3.24 -3.00 -2.98
N GLU A 46 -2.12 -2.27 -3.08
CA GLU A 46 -1.42 -1.76 -1.91
C GLU A 46 -2.12 -0.55 -1.30
N TRP A 47 -2.66 0.35 -2.14
CA TRP A 47 -3.47 1.47 -1.66
C TRP A 47 -4.74 0.99 -0.93
N HIS A 48 -5.42 -0.02 -1.45
CA HIS A 48 -6.54 -0.68 -0.76
C HIS A 48 -6.13 -1.19 0.62
N ARG A 49 -5.07 -2.00 0.71
CA ARG A 49 -4.57 -2.55 1.97
C ARG A 49 -4.25 -1.46 3.00
N ILE A 50 -3.60 -0.37 2.59
CA ILE A 50 -3.27 0.74 3.48
C ILE A 50 -4.54 1.45 3.94
N THR A 51 -5.50 1.66 3.04
CA THR A 51 -6.78 2.29 3.40
C THR A 51 -7.51 1.46 4.46
N ASP A 52 -7.61 0.14 4.27
CA ASP A 52 -8.23 -0.77 5.25
C ASP A 52 -7.50 -0.73 6.60
N LEU A 53 -6.16 -0.77 6.58
CA LEU A 53 -5.35 -0.66 7.80
C LEU A 53 -5.64 0.64 8.58
N LEU A 54 -5.72 1.77 7.88
CA LEU A 54 -5.96 3.07 8.49
C LEU A 54 -7.40 3.25 8.97
N PHE A 55 -8.34 2.58 8.32
CA PHE A 55 -9.73 2.53 8.77
C PHE A 55 -9.82 1.84 10.14
N ASP A 56 -9.11 0.72 10.32
CA ASP A 56 -9.15 -0.07 11.55
C ASP A 56 -8.33 0.52 12.71
N HIS A 57 -7.18 1.14 12.41
CA HIS A 57 -6.22 1.56 13.45
C HIS A 57 -6.22 3.07 13.71
N GLY A 58 -6.72 3.86 12.77
CA GLY A 58 -6.70 5.31 12.84
C GLY A 58 -5.29 5.90 12.81
N GLY A 59 -5.23 7.24 12.82
CA GLY A 59 -3.96 7.97 12.74
C GLY A 59 -3.27 7.92 11.38
N PRO A 60 -2.09 8.55 11.24
CA PRO A 60 -1.34 8.55 9.99
C PRO A 60 -0.65 7.21 9.73
N TYR A 61 -0.50 6.84 8.45
CA TYR A 61 0.22 5.64 8.06
C TYR A 61 1.71 5.72 8.45
N ALA A 62 2.18 4.70 9.15
CA ALA A 62 3.59 4.49 9.46
C ALA A 62 4.00 3.06 9.08
N PRO A 63 4.95 2.88 8.14
CA PRO A 63 5.42 1.55 7.73
C PRO A 63 6.03 0.74 8.91
N ASP A 64 6.58 1.42 9.90
CA ASP A 64 7.22 0.79 11.06
C ASP A 64 6.20 0.14 12.00
N THR A 65 4.94 0.59 11.97
CA THR A 65 3.84 0.01 12.76
C THR A 65 2.96 -0.93 11.94
N ASP A 66 3.28 -1.13 10.67
CA ASP A 66 2.50 -1.97 9.74
C ASP A 66 2.95 -3.43 9.83
N ALA A 67 2.15 -4.27 10.50
CA ALA A 67 2.47 -5.67 10.73
C ALA A 67 2.73 -6.48 9.44
N TYR A 68 2.03 -6.15 8.33
CA TYR A 68 2.27 -6.80 7.05
C TYR A 68 3.67 -6.47 6.51
N VAL A 69 4.10 -5.21 6.64
CA VAL A 69 5.44 -4.77 6.23
C VAL A 69 6.51 -5.39 7.11
N GLN A 70 6.30 -5.40 8.43
CA GLN A 70 7.24 -6.01 9.37
C GLN A 70 7.43 -7.51 9.09
N GLY A 71 6.35 -8.25 8.85
CA GLY A 71 6.44 -9.67 8.46
C GLY A 71 7.23 -9.90 7.16
N GLN A 72 7.10 -9.01 6.17
CA GLN A 72 7.89 -9.07 4.93
C GLN A 72 9.37 -8.78 5.15
N LEU A 73 9.73 -7.93 6.11
CA LEU A 73 11.13 -7.62 6.45
C LEU A 73 11.77 -8.80 7.20
N THR A 74 11.09 -9.34 8.20
CA THR A 74 11.53 -10.51 8.96
C THR A 74 11.74 -11.73 8.05
N ALA A 75 10.82 -11.98 7.11
CA ALA A 75 10.98 -13.09 6.15
C ALA A 75 12.22 -12.93 5.24
N ARG A 76 12.61 -11.69 4.90
CA ARG A 76 13.82 -11.43 4.09
C ARG A 76 15.10 -11.57 4.89
N GLU A 77 15.06 -11.27 6.18
CA GLU A 77 16.18 -11.49 7.10
C GLU A 77 16.49 -12.98 7.20
N HIS A 78 15.48 -13.81 7.50
CA HIS A 78 15.66 -15.26 7.62
C HIS A 78 16.01 -16.00 6.32
N HIS A 79 15.80 -15.38 5.15
CA HIS A 79 16.17 -15.97 3.86
C HIS A 79 17.62 -15.72 3.46
N ARG A 80 18.36 -14.93 4.25
CA ARG A 80 19.78 -14.60 4.03
C ARG A 80 20.74 -15.43 4.89
N ASP A 81 20.20 -16.23 5.82
CA ASP A 81 20.92 -17.22 6.64
C ASP A 81 20.81 -18.63 6.02
#